data_AF-X1JYI5-F1
#
_entry.id   AF-X1JYI5-F1
#
_cell.length_a   1.000
_cell.length_b   1.000
_cell.length_c   1.000
_cell.angle_alpha   90.00
_cell.angle_beta   90.00
_cell.angle_gamma   90.00
#
_symmetry.space_group_name_H-M   'P 1'
#
loop_
_entity.id
_entity.type
_entity.pdbx_description
1 polymer ?
#
loop_
_entity_poly.entity_id
_entity_poly.type
_entity_poly.pdbx_seq_one_letter_code
_entity_poly.pdbx_strand_id
1 'polypeptide(L)'
;MVEAAKNGRLDTAPACFLALATAYGPRREELCDLEAGDVDLKRNTIFISTIKHGRERYHLIPVEIKPYLERHDFSQRYNLTQMSRLFWVIVNG
;
A
#
# COMPACT_ATOMS: atom_id res chain seq x y z
N MET A 1 -8.73 3.72 -12.03
CA MET A 1 -7.43 3.62 -11.31
C MET A 1 -6.94 2.18 -11.17
N VAL A 2 -7.76 1.21 -10.72
CA VAL A 2 -7.39 -0.23 -10.73
C VAL A 2 -7.03 -0.74 -12.15
N GLU A 3 -7.62 -0.16 -13.21
CA GLU A 3 -7.28 -0.47 -14.60
C GLU A 3 -5.83 -0.16 -15.01
N ALA A 4 -5.19 0.86 -14.43
CA ALA A 4 -3.79 1.18 -14.73
C ALA A 4 -2.84 0.08 -14.19
N ALA A 5 -3.13 -0.45 -12.99
CA ALA A 5 -2.43 -1.60 -12.43
C ALA A 5 -2.75 -2.91 -13.19
N LYS A 6 -3.98 -3.07 -13.70
CA LYS A 6 -4.39 -4.25 -14.47
C LYS A 6 -3.71 -4.35 -15.84
N ASN A 7 -3.31 -3.22 -16.45
CA ASN A 7 -2.65 -3.20 -17.76
C ASN A 7 -1.15 -3.53 -17.73
N GLY A 8 -0.60 -3.95 -16.58
CA GLY A 8 0.82 -4.36 -16.46
C GLY A 8 1.84 -3.23 -16.64
N ARG A 9 1.40 -1.96 -16.55
CA ARG A 9 2.26 -0.78 -16.73
C ARG A 9 2.90 -0.26 -15.44
N LEU A 10 2.57 -0.85 -14.29
CA LEU A 10 3.08 -0.42 -12.98
C LEU A 10 3.96 -1.50 -12.38
N ASP A 11 5.13 -1.09 -11.90
CA ASP A 11 6.01 -1.92 -11.08
C ASP A 11 5.29 -2.37 -9.80
N THR A 12 5.85 -3.41 -9.15
CA THR A 12 5.26 -4.06 -7.97
C THR A 12 4.96 -3.09 -6.83
N ALA A 13 5.89 -2.19 -6.50
CA ALA A 13 5.71 -1.20 -5.43
C ALA A 13 4.60 -0.16 -5.75
N PRO A 14 4.62 0.56 -6.90
CA PRO A 14 3.52 1.46 -7.25
C PRO A 14 2.16 0.77 -7.27
N ALA A 15 2.06 -0.44 -7.82
CA ALA A 15 0.80 -1.19 -7.85
C ALA A 15 0.29 -1.53 -6.45
N CYS A 16 1.19 -1.95 -5.55
CA CYS A 16 0.86 -2.26 -4.16
C CYS A 16 0.36 -1.02 -3.39
N PHE A 17 1.13 0.08 -3.40
CA PHE A 17 0.75 1.29 -2.66
C PHE A 17 -0.48 1.97 -3.24
N LEU A 18 -0.72 1.87 -4.55
CA LEU A 18 -1.97 2.31 -5.16
C LEU A 18 -3.16 1.49 -4.66
N ALA A 19 -3.01 0.16 -4.56
CA ALA A 19 -4.06 -0.72 -4.06
C ALA A 19 -4.39 -0.42 -2.59
N LEU A 20 -3.38 -0.23 -1.74
CA LEU A 20 -3.53 0.16 -0.34
C LEU A 20 -4.20 1.52 -0.19
N ALA A 21 -3.74 2.53 -0.92
CA ALA A 21 -4.32 3.87 -0.92
C ALA A 21 -5.79 3.85 -1.34
N THR A 22 -6.14 3.03 -2.34
CA THR A 22 -7.52 2.90 -2.83
C THR A 22 -8.41 2.16 -1.84
N ALA A 23 -7.90 1.11 -1.19
CA ALA A 23 -8.70 0.26 -0.30
C ALA A 23 -8.95 0.90 1.07
N TYR A 24 -7.97 1.60 1.63
CA TYR A 24 -8.03 2.06 3.02
C TYR A 24 -7.88 3.58 3.20
N GLY A 25 -7.51 4.32 2.14
CA GLY A 25 -7.28 5.76 2.22
C GLY A 25 -6.18 6.25 3.18
N PRO A 26 -5.08 5.51 3.45
CA PRO A 26 -4.02 5.97 4.33
C PRO A 26 -3.30 7.20 3.77
N ARG A 27 -2.75 8.01 4.66
CA ARG A 27 -1.84 9.10 4.30
C ARG A 27 -0.50 8.52 3.85
N ARG A 28 0.23 9.30 3.07
CA ARG A 28 1.57 8.91 2.60
C ARG A 28 2.54 8.60 3.74
N GLU A 29 2.49 9.37 4.83
CA GLU A 29 3.31 9.11 6.03
C GLU A 29 2.95 7.76 6.68
N GLU A 30 1.66 7.42 6.75
CA GLU A 30 1.18 6.13 7.29
C GLU A 30 1.60 4.95 6.39
N LEU A 31 1.64 5.16 5.07
CA LEU A 31 2.17 4.17 4.12
C LEU A 31 3.69 3.97 4.24
N CYS A 32 4.44 5.00 4.64
CA CYS A 32 5.88 4.91 4.88
C CYS A 32 6.22 4.09 6.13
N ASP A 33 5.36 4.16 7.14
CA ASP A 33 5.55 3.49 8.43
C ASP A 33 5.10 2.03 8.43
N LEU A 34 4.35 1.59 7.40
CA LEU A 34 3.89 0.22 7.25
C LEU A 34 5.05 -0.77 7.27
N GLU A 35 4.98 -1.77 8.15
CA GLU A 35 6.00 -2.81 8.30
C GLU A 35 5.54 -4.16 7.76
N ALA A 36 6.48 -5.05 7.46
CA ALA A 36 6.15 -6.44 7.11
C ALA A 36 5.33 -7.17 8.19
N GLY A 37 5.52 -6.81 9.46
CA GLY A 37 4.75 -7.37 10.58
C GLY A 37 3.28 -6.93 10.62
N ASP A 38 2.96 -5.82 9.96
CA ASP A 38 1.60 -5.28 9.91
C ASP A 38 0.72 -5.99 8.88
N VAL A 39 1.33 -6.66 7.91
CA VAL A 39 0.64 -7.33 6.81
C VAL A 39 0.57 -8.84 7.05
N ASP A 40 -0.54 -9.32 7.61
CA ASP A 40 -0.80 -10.76 7.76
C ASP A 40 -1.65 -11.29 6.60
N LEU A 41 -0.96 -11.77 5.56
CA LEU A 41 -1.59 -12.38 4.38
C LEU A 41 -2.24 -13.74 4.66
N LYS A 42 -1.91 -14.41 5.77
CA LYS A 42 -2.53 -15.69 6.16
C LYS A 42 -3.88 -15.45 6.81
N ARG A 43 -3.96 -14.45 7.69
CA ARG A 43 -5.20 -14.00 8.34
C ARG A 43 -6.01 -13.02 7.50
N ASN A 44 -5.47 -12.58 6.37
CA ASN A 44 -6.02 -11.54 5.51
C ASN A 44 -6.31 -10.27 6.32
N THR A 45 -5.37 -9.84 7.15
CA THR A 45 -5.49 -8.62 7.94
C THR A 45 -4.29 -7.74 7.73
N ILE A 46 -4.51 -6.43 7.68
CA ILE A 46 -3.46 -5.42 7.67
C ILE A 46 -3.67 -4.46 8.84
N PHE A 47 -2.60 -4.15 9.55
CA PHE A 47 -2.58 -3.11 10.56
C PHE A 47 -2.11 -1.80 9.91
N ILE A 48 -2.84 -0.71 10.15
CA ILE A 48 -2.43 0.63 9.70
C ILE A 48 -2.37 1.51 10.94
N SER A 49 -1.16 1.89 11.33
CA SER A 49 -0.93 2.88 12.38
C SER A 49 -1.26 4.27 11.84
N THR A 50 -1.97 5.06 12.63
CA THR A 50 -2.34 6.43 12.23
C THR A 50 -1.47 7.43 13.00
N ILE A 51 -0.71 8.26 12.29
CA ILE A 51 0.28 9.16 12.91
C ILE A 51 -0.37 10.31 13.69
N LYS A 52 -1.57 10.77 13.30
CA LYS A 52 -2.23 11.91 13.95
C LYS A 52 -3.67 11.59 14.35
N HIS A 53 -3.87 11.29 15.64
CA HIS A 53 -5.17 11.22 16.31
C HIS A 53 -6.18 10.22 15.71
N GLY A 54 -5.74 9.32 14.82
CA GLY A 54 -6.58 8.27 14.30
C GLY A 54 -6.66 7.09 15.27
N ARG A 55 -7.67 6.23 15.06
CA ARG A 55 -7.73 4.95 15.76
C ARG A 55 -6.91 3.94 14.96
N GLU A 56 -5.87 3.41 15.58
CA GLU A 56 -5.18 2.22 15.07
C GLU A 56 -6.19 1.09 14.88
N ARG A 57 -6.20 0.47 13.71
CA ARG A 57 -7.19 -0.56 13.39
C ARG A 57 -6.60 -1.64 12.51
N TYR A 58 -7.00 -2.88 12.80
CA TYR A 58 -6.88 -3.98 11.87
C TYR A 58 -7.97 -3.89 10.81
N HIS A 59 -7.57 -3.92 9.55
CA HIS A 59 -8.44 -3.99 8.39
C HIS A 59 -8.37 -5.38 7.77
N LEU A 60 -9.49 -5.86 7.23
CA LEU A 60 -9.49 -7.07 6.40
C LEU A 60 -8.91 -6.74 5.02
N ILE A 61 -8.08 -7.62 4.48
CA ILE A 61 -7.51 -7.55 3.14
C ILE A 61 -8.52 -8.08 2.12
N PRO A 62 -9.06 -7.23 1.22
CA PRO A 62 -9.88 -7.67 0.11
C PRO A 62 -9.10 -8.63 -0.81
N VAL A 63 -9.80 -9.63 -1.33
CA VAL A 63 -9.21 -10.65 -2.23
C VAL A 63 -8.66 -10.02 -3.51
N GLU A 64 -9.21 -8.89 -3.93
CA GLU A 64 -8.82 -8.16 -5.13
C GLU A 64 -7.45 -7.52 -5.01
N ILE A 65 -7.09 -7.05 -3.81
CA ILE A 65 -5.80 -6.36 -3.59
C ILE A 65 -4.69 -7.31 -3.14
N LYS A 66 -5.07 -8.48 -2.59
CA LYS A 66 -4.14 -9.49 -2.05
C LYS A 66 -2.99 -9.85 -3.01
N PRO A 67 -3.20 -10.06 -4.33
CA PRO A 67 -2.11 -10.40 -5.24
C PRO A 67 -1.09 -9.27 -5.43
N TYR A 68 -1.45 -8.00 -5.19
CA TYR A 68 -0.51 -6.88 -5.26
C TYR A 68 0.35 -6.79 -3.99
N LEU A 69 -0.25 -7.12 -2.84
CA LEU A 69 0.48 -7.22 -1.57
C LEU A 69 1.47 -8.40 -1.59
N GLU A 70 1.06 -9.56 -2.09
CA GLU A 70 1.93 -10.76 -2.19
C GLU A 70 3.16 -10.55 -3.07
N ARG A 71 3.07 -9.66 -4.06
CA ARG A 71 4.19 -9.34 -4.98
C ARG A 71 5.12 -8.26 -4.46
N HIS A 72 4.80 -7.64 -3.32
CA HIS A 72 5.58 -6.54 -2.76
C HIS A 72 6.41 -7.00 -1.56
N ASP A 73 7.63 -6.50 -1.46
CA ASP A 73 8.51 -6.75 -0.31
C ASP A 73 8.38 -5.62 0.72
N PHE A 74 7.62 -5.88 1.78
CA PHE A 74 7.41 -4.95 2.90
C PHE A 74 8.61 -4.80 3.83
N SER A 75 9.72 -5.54 3.60
CA SER A 75 10.97 -5.25 4.30
C SER A 75 11.64 -3.97 3.80
N GLN A 76 11.30 -3.53 2.58
CA GLN A 76 11.77 -2.28 2.01
C GLN A 76 11.07 -1.08 2.65
N ARG A 77 11.85 -0.19 3.28
CA ARG A 77 11.34 1.09 3.81
C ARG A 77 11.36 2.18 2.76
N TYR A 78 10.30 2.98 2.76
CA TYR A 78 10.15 4.14 1.89
C TYR A 78 10.06 5.41 2.71
N ASN A 79 10.84 6.42 2.36
CA ASN A 79 10.65 7.77 2.90
C ASN A 79 9.58 8.54 2.11
N LEU A 80 9.15 9.68 2.65
CA LEU A 80 8.11 10.53 2.05
C LEU A 80 8.42 10.97 0.61
N THR A 81 9.68 11.25 0.31
CA THR A 81 10.12 11.67 -1.03
C THR A 81 9.97 10.52 -2.02
N GLN A 82 10.39 9.32 -1.64
CA GLN A 82 10.23 8.10 -2.45
C GLN A 82 8.76 7.76 -2.66
N MET A 83 7.95 7.83 -1.60
CA MET A 83 6.51 7.58 -1.68
C MET A 83 5.83 8.59 -2.62
N SER A 84 6.18 9.88 -2.50
CA SER A 84 5.65 10.91 -3.40
C SER A 84 6.07 10.68 -4.86
N ARG A 85 7.30 10.21 -5.10
CA ARG A 85 7.75 9.82 -6.44
C ARG A 85 6.97 8.65 -7.00
N LEU A 86 6.66 7.62 -6.20
CA LEU A 86 5.82 6.49 -6.61
C LEU A 86 4.44 6.95 -7.07
N PHE A 87 3.77 7.81 -6.29
CA PHE A 87 2.49 8.39 -6.68
C PHE A 87 2.58 9.30 -7.90
N TRP A 88 3.69 10.02 -8.08
CA TRP A 88 3.93 10.80 -9.28
C TRP A 88 4.04 9.91 -10.53
N VAL A 89 4.74 8.77 -10.44
CA VAL A 89 4.83 7.77 -11.52
C VAL A 89 3.46 7.17 -11.82
N ILE A 90 2.64 6.89 -10.82
CA ILE A 90 1.27 6.37 -11.02
C ILE A 90 0.40 7.35 -11.81
N VAL A 91 0.58 8.65 -11.60
CA VAL A 91 -0.25 9.70 -12.23
C VAL A 91 0.27 10.10 -13.62
N ASN A 92 1.58 10.06 -13.84
CA ASN A 92 2.23 10.57 -15.06
C ASN A 92 2.80 9.46 -15.96
N GLY A 93 2.69 8.19 -15.56
CA GLY A 93 3.16 7.02 -16.30
C GLY A 93 2.08 6.31 -17.11
#